data_AF-A0A2M7ELG7-F1
#
_entry.id   AF-A0A2M7ELG7-F1
#
_cell.length_a   1.000
_cell.length_b   1.000
_cell.length_c   1.000
_cell.angle_alpha   90.00
_cell.angle_beta   90.00
_cell.angle_gamma   90.00
#
_symmetry.space_group_name_H-M   'P 1'
#
loop_
_entity.id
_entity.type
_entity.pdbx_description
1 polymer ?
#
loop_
_entity_poly.entity_id
_entity_poly.type
_entity_poly.pdbx_seq_one_letter_code
_entity_poly.pdbx_strand_id
1 'polypeptide(L)'
;MRVLVASHLGPRRILLVDEAQNLYQRHKLSGTKGSSFGWLVAASDRGGFDLALCGDLTLPSIMMEFPHLQSRMRRPVVIKAVSTADVAALAANDGLVARVEVDLLTAVAKLPGGLRNVENVIRMAGIFAGRNTVTAAHLKAAIQDLKLDQSGAQ
;
A
#
# COMPACT_ATOMS: atom_id res chain seq x y z
N MET A 1 -2.22 -1.36 31.73
CA MET A 1 -2.78 -2.48 30.96
C MET A 1 -1.86 -2.77 29.77
N ARG A 2 -0.92 -3.73 29.88
CA ARG A 2 -0.02 -4.11 28.77
C ARG A 2 -0.73 -5.15 27.91
N VAL A 3 -0.93 -4.88 26.62
CA VAL A 3 -1.78 -5.70 25.76
C VAL A 3 -1.14 -7.04 25.41
N LEU A 4 -2.00 -8.05 25.55
CA LEU A 4 -1.96 -9.48 25.21
C LEU A 4 -1.79 -9.79 23.70
N VAL A 5 -1.12 -8.96 22.89
CA VAL A 5 -1.04 -9.19 21.43
C VAL A 5 -0.39 -10.55 21.14
N ALA A 6 0.70 -10.85 21.83
CA ALA A 6 1.43 -12.10 21.68
C ALA A 6 0.58 -13.34 22.02
N SER A 7 -0.30 -13.25 23.02
CA SER A 7 -1.13 -14.38 23.43
C SER A 7 -2.39 -14.58 22.58
N HIS A 8 -2.78 -13.60 21.75
CA HIS A 8 -3.92 -13.71 20.84
C HIS A 8 -3.55 -14.15 19.42
N LEU A 9 -2.31 -13.89 19.00
CA LEU A 9 -1.84 -14.32 17.69
C LEU A 9 -1.41 -15.80 17.73
N GLY A 10 -0.45 -16.14 18.59
CA GLY A 10 0.07 -17.50 18.67
C GLY A 10 0.77 -17.96 17.37
N PRO A 11 1.16 -19.25 17.30
CA PRO A 11 1.87 -19.80 16.16
C PRO A 11 1.05 -19.86 14.88
N ARG A 12 1.75 -19.78 13.73
CA ARG A 12 1.18 -19.84 12.36
C ARG A 12 0.29 -18.66 11.98
N ARG A 13 0.38 -17.56 12.71
CA ARG A 13 -0.26 -16.28 12.36
C ARG A 13 0.79 -15.27 11.96
N ILE A 14 0.38 -14.31 11.15
CA ILE A 14 1.21 -13.20 10.71
C ILE A 14 0.61 -11.90 11.23
N LEU A 15 1.45 -11.04 11.79
CA LEU A 15 1.10 -9.64 12.07
C LEU A 15 1.65 -8.77 10.94
N LEU A 16 0.75 -8.15 10.19
CA LEU A 16 1.08 -7.10 9.22
C LEU A 16 1.04 -5.75 9.93
N VAL A 17 2.15 -5.04 9.88
CA VAL A 17 2.27 -3.68 10.42
C VAL A 17 2.37 -2.74 9.23
N ASP A 18 1.27 -2.06 8.94
CA ASP A 18 1.19 -1.09 7.86
C ASP A 18 1.81 0.26 8.27
N GLU A 19 2.30 0.99 7.28
CA GLU A 19 3.00 2.28 7.46
C GLU A 19 4.10 2.21 8.54
N ALA A 20 4.86 1.11 8.58
CA ALA A 20 5.83 0.79 9.62
C ALA A 20 6.98 1.80 9.71
N GLN A 21 7.25 2.58 8.67
CA GLN A 21 8.20 3.69 8.72
C GLN A 21 7.81 4.74 9.77
N ASN A 22 6.52 4.86 10.12
CA ASN A 22 6.06 5.74 11.19
C ASN A 22 6.46 5.27 12.59
N LEU A 23 6.92 4.02 12.73
CA LEU A 23 7.49 3.53 13.99
C LEU A 23 8.92 4.03 14.21
N TYR A 24 9.56 4.61 13.18
CA TYR A 24 10.85 5.30 13.28
C TYR A 24 10.70 6.72 13.84
N GLN A 25 9.88 6.88 14.87
CA GLN A 25 9.74 8.14 15.58
C GLN A 25 10.67 8.22 16.76
N ARG A 26 11.14 9.44 17.06
CA ARG A 26 11.93 9.71 18.24
C ARG A 26 11.00 9.80 19.45
N HIS A 27 11.23 8.96 20.44
CA HIS A 27 10.50 9.05 21.69
C HIS A 27 10.86 10.37 22.40
N LYS A 28 9.86 11.19 22.71
CA LYS A 28 10.05 12.56 23.22
C LYS A 28 10.83 12.63 24.53
N LEU A 29 10.69 11.63 25.39
CA LEU A 29 11.29 11.61 26.74
C LEU A 29 12.67 10.95 26.78
N SER A 30 12.85 9.83 26.07
CA SER A 30 14.10 9.05 26.10
C SER A 30 15.06 9.41 24.97
N GLY A 31 14.60 10.16 23.96
CA GLY A 31 15.39 10.51 22.78
C GLY A 31 15.71 9.33 21.85
N THR A 32 15.36 8.10 22.23
CA THR A 32 15.60 6.86 21.46
C THR A 32 14.66 6.77 20.26
N LYS A 33 15.17 6.31 19.12
CA LYS A 33 14.38 6.04 17.90
C LYS A 33 14.13 4.55 17.73
N GLY A 34 12.99 4.19 17.14
CA GLY A 34 12.72 2.83 16.68
C GLY A 34 12.55 1.77 17.79
N SER A 35 12.35 2.19 19.05
CA SER A 35 12.09 1.25 20.16
C SER A 35 10.87 0.36 19.91
N SER A 36 9.89 0.87 19.15
CA SER A 36 8.71 0.12 18.70
C SER A 36 9.06 -1.10 17.84
N PHE A 37 10.10 -1.02 16.99
CA PHE A 37 10.52 -2.17 16.19
C PHE A 37 11.09 -3.29 17.07
N GLY A 38 11.94 -2.93 18.04
CA GLY A 38 12.48 -3.87 19.01
C GLY A 38 11.37 -4.53 19.85
N TRP A 39 10.36 -3.76 20.24
CA TRP A 39 9.19 -4.28 20.94
C TRP A 39 8.40 -5.29 20.08
N LEU A 40 8.14 -4.97 18.81
CA LEU A 40 7.42 -5.86 17.89
C LEU A 40 8.15 -7.18 17.69
N VAL A 41 9.46 -7.13 17.50
CA VAL A 41 10.27 -8.34 17.37
C VAL A 41 10.26 -9.16 18.66
N ALA A 42 10.41 -8.53 19.83
CA ALA A 42 10.31 -9.24 21.10
C ALA A 42 8.92 -9.84 21.34
N ALA A 43 7.86 -9.20 20.85
CA ALA A 43 6.49 -9.72 20.91
C ALA A 43 6.30 -10.91 19.96
N SER A 44 6.83 -10.83 18.74
CA SER A 44 6.85 -11.90 17.73
C SER A 44 7.52 -13.15 18.27
N ASP A 45 8.74 -13.03 18.81
CA ASP A 45 9.47 -14.14 19.44
C ASP A 45 8.67 -14.81 20.57
N ARG A 46 8.11 -14.01 21.48
CA ARG A 46 7.37 -14.53 22.64
C ARG A 46 6.04 -15.14 22.26
N GLY A 47 5.36 -14.57 21.27
CA GLY A 47 4.05 -15.02 20.80
C GLY A 47 4.12 -16.12 19.74
N GLY A 48 5.31 -16.38 19.18
CA GLY A 48 5.52 -17.37 18.14
C GLY A 48 4.86 -17.04 16.80
N PHE A 49 4.54 -15.77 16.51
CA PHE A 49 3.90 -15.34 15.26
C PHE A 49 4.91 -14.67 14.32
N ASP A 50 4.65 -14.73 13.01
CA ASP A 50 5.48 -14.07 12.00
C ASP A 50 5.16 -12.57 11.92
N LEU A 51 6.17 -11.75 11.63
CA LEU A 51 6.04 -10.31 11.51
C LEU A 51 6.35 -9.87 10.08
N ALA A 52 5.47 -9.06 9.49
CA ALA A 52 5.69 -8.40 8.22
C ALA A 52 5.50 -6.90 8.38
N LEU A 53 6.58 -6.15 8.12
CA LEU A 53 6.60 -4.69 8.16
C LEU A 53 6.36 -4.17 6.74
N CYS A 54 5.26 -3.45 6.56
CA CYS A 54 4.85 -2.85 5.29
C CYS A 54 4.97 -1.33 5.40
N GLY A 55 5.34 -0.66 4.31
CA GLY A 55 5.51 0.78 4.29
C GLY A 55 6.01 1.27 2.95
N ASP A 56 6.30 2.57 2.89
CA ASP A 56 6.84 3.18 1.68
C ASP A 56 8.30 2.77 1.38
N LEU A 57 8.85 3.29 0.28
CA LEU A 57 10.21 2.98 -0.19
C LEU A 57 11.33 3.47 0.76
N THR A 58 11.01 4.20 1.84
CA THR A 58 11.98 4.60 2.86
C THR A 58 12.21 3.52 3.91
N LEU A 59 11.23 2.63 4.12
CA LEU A 59 11.29 1.59 5.15
C LEU A 59 12.53 0.69 5.05
N PRO A 60 12.95 0.20 3.86
CA PRO A 60 14.18 -0.61 3.75
C PRO A 60 15.42 0.12 4.27
N SER A 61 15.55 1.42 3.98
CA SER A 61 16.67 2.24 4.44
C SER A 61 16.63 2.44 5.95
N ILE A 62 15.44 2.70 6.52
CA ILE A 62 15.25 2.79 7.97
C ILE A 62 15.66 1.48 8.65
N MET A 63 15.28 0.34 8.07
CA MET A 63 15.64 -0.98 8.62
C MET A 63 17.14 -1.24 8.61
N MET A 64 17.91 -0.57 7.75
CA MET A 64 19.37 -0.65 7.76
C MET A 64 20.04 -0.02 8.98
N GLU A 65 19.34 0.88 9.68
CA GLU A 65 19.85 1.49 10.91
C GLU A 65 19.77 0.56 12.13
N PHE A 66 19.13 -0.61 12.00
CA PHE A 66 18.91 -1.55 13.11
C PHE A 66 19.52 -2.94 12.84
N PRO A 67 20.85 -3.12 13.00
CA PRO A 67 21.52 -4.39 12.71
C PRO A 67 20.96 -5.60 13.47
N HIS A 68 20.50 -5.38 14.70
CA HIS A 68 19.90 -6.44 15.51
C HIS A 68 18.58 -6.97 14.92
N LEU A 69 17.82 -6.13 14.21
CA LEU A 69 16.60 -6.55 13.50
C LEU A 69 16.93 -7.23 12.17
N GLN A 70 17.98 -6.77 11.48
CA GLN A 70 18.39 -7.35 10.19
C GLN A 70 18.65 -8.85 10.25
N SER A 71 19.29 -9.33 11.32
CA SER A 71 19.53 -10.77 11.52
C SER A 71 18.26 -11.63 11.57
N ARG A 72 17.10 -11.02 11.82
CA ARG A 72 15.81 -11.68 12.03
C ARG A 72 14.85 -11.48 10.85
N MET A 73 15.17 -10.56 9.94
CA MET A 73 14.36 -10.30 8.76
C MET A 73 14.81 -11.16 7.59
N ARG A 74 13.84 -11.59 6.78
CA ARG A 74 14.11 -12.15 5.45
C ARG A 74 14.46 -11.01 4.48
N ARG A 75 14.93 -11.37 3.28
CA ARG A 75 15.23 -10.41 2.21
C ARG A 75 14.01 -9.49 1.98
N PRO A 76 14.16 -8.16 2.03
CA PRO A 76 13.08 -7.23 1.75
C PRO A 76 12.51 -7.46 0.34
N VAL A 77 11.19 -7.51 0.24
CA VAL A 77 10.48 -7.49 -1.04
C VAL A 77 10.08 -6.05 -1.32
N VAL A 78 10.47 -5.52 -2.49
CA VAL A 78 10.22 -4.12 -2.86
C VAL A 78 9.36 -4.09 -4.11
N ILE A 79 8.13 -3.57 -3.97
CA ILE A 79 7.21 -3.31 -5.06
C ILE A 79 7.39 -1.84 -5.45
N LYS A 80 8.06 -1.57 -6.57
CA LYS A 80 8.44 -0.20 -6.96
C LYS A 80 7.31 0.59 -7.59
N ALA A 81 6.46 -0.08 -8.35
CA ALA A 81 5.38 0.52 -9.11
C ALA A 81 4.31 -0.53 -9.41
N VAL A 82 3.10 -0.04 -9.64
CA VAL A 82 1.99 -0.84 -10.16
C VAL A 82 2.29 -1.20 -11.62
N SER A 83 2.17 -2.47 -11.99
CA SER A 83 2.33 -2.89 -13.38
C SER A 83 1.05 -2.68 -14.18
N THR A 84 1.17 -2.53 -15.51
CA THR A 84 0.01 -2.51 -16.40
C THR A 84 -0.82 -3.80 -16.30
N ALA A 85 -0.19 -4.94 -16.00
CA ALA A 85 -0.88 -6.21 -15.81
C ALA A 85 -1.79 -6.18 -14.56
N ASP A 86 -1.34 -5.57 -13.47
CA ASP A 86 -2.16 -5.41 -12.26
C ASP A 86 -3.37 -4.51 -12.51
N VAL A 87 -3.18 -3.42 -13.27
CA VAL A 87 -4.27 -2.51 -13.67
C VAL A 87 -5.26 -3.24 -14.58
N ALA A 88 -4.79 -4.00 -15.56
CA ALA A 88 -5.65 -4.78 -16.45
C ALA A 88 -6.45 -5.83 -15.68
N ALA A 89 -5.83 -6.52 -14.71
CA ALA A 89 -6.50 -7.49 -13.87
C ALA A 89 -7.59 -6.84 -13.00
N LEU A 90 -7.32 -5.65 -12.46
CA LEU A 90 -8.32 -4.89 -11.69
C LEU A 90 -9.48 -4.44 -12.59
N ALA A 91 -9.19 -3.85 -13.75
CA ALA A 91 -10.17 -3.31 -14.69
C ALA A 91 -11.06 -4.39 -15.32
N ALA A 92 -10.55 -5.61 -15.47
CA ALA A 92 -11.29 -6.74 -16.02
C ALA A 92 -12.54 -7.11 -15.21
N ASN A 93 -12.53 -6.87 -13.88
CA ASN A 93 -13.69 -7.13 -13.01
C ASN A 93 -14.91 -6.28 -13.39
N ASP A 94 -14.68 -5.12 -14.01
CA ASP A 94 -15.71 -4.18 -14.44
C ASP A 94 -15.94 -4.21 -15.97
N GLY A 95 -15.39 -5.22 -16.66
CA GLY A 95 -15.51 -5.37 -18.12
C GLY A 95 -14.65 -4.41 -18.93
N LEU A 96 -13.75 -3.65 -18.30
CA LEU A 96 -12.86 -2.67 -18.93
C LEU A 96 -11.58 -3.35 -19.43
N VAL A 97 -11.71 -4.10 -20.53
CA VAL A 97 -10.63 -4.91 -21.10
C VAL A 97 -10.01 -4.29 -22.35
N ALA A 98 -10.57 -3.20 -22.87
CA ALA A 98 -10.02 -2.56 -24.06
C ALA A 98 -8.69 -1.89 -23.74
N ARG A 99 -7.71 -2.00 -24.65
CA ARG A 99 -6.37 -1.43 -24.47
C ARG A 99 -6.40 0.06 -24.08
N VAL A 100 -7.28 0.84 -24.71
CA VAL A 100 -7.44 2.27 -24.43
C VAL A 100 -7.88 2.56 -22.99
N GLU A 101 -8.73 1.71 -22.40
CA GLU A 101 -9.21 1.84 -21.03
C GLU A 101 -8.08 1.50 -20.05
N VAL A 102 -7.39 0.39 -20.29
CA VAL A 102 -6.24 -0.05 -19.49
C VAL A 102 -5.11 0.98 -19.53
N ASP A 103 -4.83 1.59 -20.68
CA ASP A 103 -3.80 2.62 -20.82
C ASP A 103 -4.15 3.89 -20.01
N LEU A 104 -5.42 4.32 -20.05
CA LEU A 104 -5.91 5.45 -19.23
C LEU A 104 -5.78 5.16 -17.74
N LEU A 105 -6.24 4.00 -17.29
CA LEU A 105 -6.16 3.60 -15.89
C LEU A 105 -4.71 3.38 -15.43
N THR A 106 -3.84 2.92 -16.32
CA THR A 106 -2.40 2.76 -16.03
C THR A 106 -1.74 4.11 -15.79
N ALA A 107 -2.11 5.15 -16.54
CA ALA A 107 -1.62 6.50 -16.28
C ALA A 107 -2.05 7.00 -14.89
N VAL A 108 -3.30 6.72 -14.49
CA VAL A 108 -3.83 7.06 -13.15
C VAL A 108 -3.09 6.31 -12.05
N ALA A 109 -2.80 5.01 -12.25
CA ALA A 109 -2.10 4.18 -11.27
C ALA A 109 -0.67 4.64 -10.94
N LYS A 110 -0.07 5.50 -11.78
CA LYS A 110 1.25 6.09 -11.55
C LYS A 110 1.21 7.31 -10.61
N LEU A 111 0.04 7.86 -10.32
CA LEU A 111 -0.13 9.00 -9.43
C LEU A 111 -0.08 8.56 -7.95
N PRO A 112 0.23 9.48 -7.01
CA PRO A 112 0.10 9.21 -5.58
C PRO A 112 -1.31 8.67 -5.25
N GLY A 113 -1.38 7.50 -4.61
CA GLY A 113 -2.62 6.74 -4.37
C GLY A 113 -2.74 5.44 -5.17
N GLY A 114 -1.96 5.28 -6.25
CA GLY A 114 -1.78 3.99 -6.94
C GLY A 114 -3.10 3.38 -7.44
N LEU A 115 -3.28 2.07 -7.21
CA LEU A 115 -4.48 1.32 -7.60
C LEU A 115 -5.76 1.85 -6.95
N ARG A 116 -5.68 2.52 -5.79
CA ARG A 116 -6.86 3.11 -5.17
C ARG A 116 -7.48 4.22 -6.03
N ASN A 117 -6.64 4.97 -6.75
CA ASN A 117 -7.13 5.97 -7.71
C ASN A 117 -7.82 5.30 -8.89
N VAL A 118 -7.33 4.15 -9.36
CA VAL A 118 -7.96 3.36 -10.42
C VAL A 118 -9.37 2.94 -10.01
N GLU A 119 -9.54 2.37 -8.82
CA GLU A 119 -10.85 1.98 -8.29
C GLU A 119 -11.80 3.17 -8.18
N ASN A 120 -11.31 4.32 -7.72
CA ASN A 120 -12.11 5.54 -7.61
C ASN A 120 -12.56 6.05 -8.99
N VAL A 121 -11.67 6.02 -9.98
CA VAL A 121 -12.00 6.40 -11.37
C VAL A 121 -13.04 5.45 -11.95
N ILE A 122 -12.89 4.13 -11.79
CA ILE A 122 -13.86 3.14 -12.29
C ILE A 122 -15.23 3.38 -11.64
N ARG A 123 -15.27 3.56 -10.32
CA ARG A 123 -16.50 3.84 -9.57
C ARG A 123 -17.19 5.11 -10.07
N MET A 124 -16.43 6.20 -10.24
CA MET A 124 -16.97 7.47 -10.73
C MET A 124 -17.43 7.37 -12.19
N ALA A 125 -16.70 6.65 -13.03
CA ALA A 125 -17.10 6.42 -14.41
C ALA A 125 -18.40 5.59 -14.50
N GLY A 126 -18.62 4.67 -13.57
CA GLY A 126 -19.90 3.97 -13.39
C GLY A 126 -21.06 4.93 -13.09
N ILE A 127 -20.83 5.93 -12.24
CA ILE A 127 -21.83 6.97 -11.96
C ILE A 127 -22.16 7.76 -13.23
N PHE A 128 -21.15 8.16 -14.02
CA PHE A 128 -21.36 8.87 -15.28
C PHE A 128 -22.02 8.04 -16.38
N ALA A 129 -21.74 6.74 -16.42
CA ALA A 129 -22.39 5.82 -17.37
C ALA A 129 -23.86 5.57 -17.01
N GLY A 130 -24.23 5.68 -15.72
CA GLY A 130 -25.57 5.42 -15.22
C GLY A 130 -25.96 3.96 -15.41
N ARG A 131 -26.90 3.68 -16.32
CA ARG A 131 -27.31 2.31 -16.69
C ARG A 131 -26.58 1.75 -17.91
N ASN A 132 -25.75 2.57 -18.56
CA ASN A 132 -24.99 2.16 -19.74
C ASN A 132 -23.68 1.48 -19.33
N THR A 133 -23.06 0.79 -20.28
CA THR A 133 -21.71 0.24 -20.10
C THR A 133 -20.71 1.38 -19.94
N VAL A 134 -19.76 1.21 -19.01
CA VAL A 134 -18.64 2.15 -18.86
C VAL A 134 -17.79 2.13 -20.12
N THR A 135 -17.32 3.30 -20.55
CA THR A 135 -16.49 3.46 -21.75
C THR A 135 -15.28 4.33 -21.42
N ALA A 136 -14.30 4.36 -22.32
CA ALA A 136 -13.17 5.27 -22.22
C ALA A 136 -13.57 6.76 -22.08
N ALA A 137 -14.73 7.17 -22.63
CA ALA A 137 -15.23 8.54 -22.47
C ALA A 137 -15.66 8.82 -21.01
N HIS A 138 -16.37 7.88 -20.38
CA HIS A 138 -16.75 7.97 -18.97
C HIS A 138 -15.52 7.96 -18.05
N LEU A 139 -14.51 7.14 -18.37
CA LEU A 139 -13.23 7.13 -17.64
C LEU A 139 -12.52 8.48 -17.73
N LYS A 140 -12.44 9.09 -18.92
CA LYS A 140 -11.83 10.42 -19.08
C LYS A 140 -12.56 11.49 -18.28
N ALA A 141 -13.89 11.49 -18.31
CA ALA A 141 -14.70 12.40 -17.51
C ALA A 141 -14.44 12.19 -16.00
N ALA A 142 -14.37 10.95 -15.54
CA ALA A 142 -14.07 10.61 -14.14
C ALA A 142 -12.68 11.06 -13.70
N ILE A 143 -11.67 10.90 -14.56
CA ILE A 143 -10.30 11.38 -14.29
C ILE A 143 -10.27 12.89 -14.12
N GLN A 144 -11.00 13.63 -14.97
CA GLN A 144 -11.10 15.09 -14.89
C GLN A 144 -11.84 15.54 -13.62
N ASP A 145 -12.97 14.90 -13.31
CA ASP A 145 -13.77 15.23 -12.12
C ASP A 145 -12.98 15.00 -10.81
N LEU A 146 -12.24 13.89 -10.76
CA LEU A 146 -11.36 13.56 -9.63
C LEU A 146 -10.05 14.37 -9.61
N LYS A 147 -9.81 15.25 -10.61
CA LYS A 147 -8.59 16.05 -10.75
C LYS A 147 -7.31 15.20 -10.77
N LEU A 148 -7.40 14.05 -11.43
CA LEU A 148 -6.31 13.10 -11.63
C LEU A 148 -5.69 13.23 -13.03
N ASP A 149 -6.06 14.26 -13.78
CA ASP A 149 -5.38 14.61 -15.01
C ASP A 149 -4.03 15.26 -14.68
N GLN A 150 -2.99 14.91 -15.46
CA GLN A 150 -1.62 15.42 -15.24
C GLN A 150 -1.47 16.92 -15.55
N SER A 151 -2.57 17.63 -15.78
CA SER A 151 -2.62 19.04 -16.19
C SER A 151 -2.21 20.03 -15.08
N GLY A 152 -2.06 19.57 -13.83
CA GLY A 152 -1.68 20.41 -12.68
C GLY A 152 -0.23 20.25 -12.19
N ALA A 153 0.59 19.43 -12.85
CA ALA A 153 1.98 19.21 -12.48
C ALA A 153 2.93 19.77 -13.57
N GLN A 154 3.07 21.09 -13.61
CA GLN A 154 4.22 21.79 -14.19
C GLN A 154 4.89 22.62 -13.09
#